data_AF-A0A1F9UAQ8-F1
#
_entry.id   AF-A0A1F9UAQ8-F1
#
_cell.length_a   1.000
_cell.length_b   1.000
_cell.length_c   1.000
_cell.angle_alpha   90.00
_cell.angle_beta   90.00
_cell.angle_gamma   90.00
#
_symmetry.space_group_name_H-M   'P 1'
#
loop_
_entity.id
_entity.type
_entity.pdbx_description
1 polymer ?
#
loop_
_entity_poly.entity_id
_entity_poly.type
_entity_poly.pdbx_seq_one_letter_code
_entity_poly.pdbx_strand_id
1 'polypeptide(L)' 'MKVEDITPREFDILHLLVQKSPDPLSRAEISKFVLGKEQSGESRAIDMHIAQIRKKLGPELAAKLLTIPGKGYLWGK' A
#
# COMPACT_ATOMS: atom_id res chain seq x y z
N MET A 1 10.00 -14.06 6.07
CA MET A 1 9.45 -12.73 6.39
C MET A 1 9.85 -12.39 7.82
N LYS A 2 10.76 -11.43 8.05
CA LYS A 2 10.90 -10.88 9.40
C LYS A 2 9.80 -9.83 9.56
N VAL A 3 8.75 -10.18 10.30
CA VAL A 3 7.61 -9.29 10.59
C VAL A 3 8.06 -8.06 11.40
N GLU A 4 9.21 -8.17 12.06
CA GLU A 4 9.77 -7.20 13.01
C GLU A 4 10.08 -5.82 12.41
N ASP A 5 10.22 -5.70 11.08
CA ASP A 5 10.61 -4.43 10.44
C ASP A 5 9.43 -3.64 9.85
N ILE A 6 8.20 -4.19 9.81
CA ILE A 6 7.05 -3.45 9.25
C ILE A 6 6.53 -2.44 10.27
N THR A 7 6.45 -1.18 9.86
CA THR A 7 5.88 -0.13 10.72
C THR A 7 4.35 -0.29 10.78
N PRO A 8 3.69 0.20 11.84
CA PRO A 8 2.22 0.16 11.93
C PRO A 8 1.54 0.74 10.68
N ARG A 9 2.06 1.85 10.16
CA ARG A 9 1.51 2.51 8.96
C ARG A 9 1.64 1.66 7.70
N GLU A 10 2.77 0.99 7.51
CA GLU A 10 2.97 0.07 6.38
C GLU A 10 2.06 -1.15 6.50
N PHE A 11 1.86 -1.66 7.72
CA PHE A 11 0.92 -2.73 7.99
C PHE A 11 -0.51 -2.31 7.67
N ASP A 12 -0.95 -1.13 8.10
CA ASP A 12 -2.29 -0.61 7.82
C ASP A 12 -2.55 -0.47 6.31
N ILE A 13 -1.57 0.04 5.55
CA ILE A 13 -1.65 0.14 4.09
C ILE A 13 -1.79 -1.25 3.47
N LEU A 14 -0.94 -2.20 3.88
CA LEU A 14 -0.95 -3.56 3.35
C LEU A 14 -2.27 -4.26 3.68
N HIS A 15 -2.73 -4.16 4.93
CA HIS A 15 -3.99 -4.73 5.40
C HIS A 15 -5.18 -4.16 4.62
N LEU A 16 -5.22 -2.85 4.40
CA LEU A 16 -6.24 -2.19 3.60
C LEU A 16 -6.29 -2.74 2.16
N LEU A 17 -5.13 -2.88 1.51
CA LEU A 17 -5.06 -3.39 0.13
C LEU A 17 -5.49 -4.86 0.02
N VAL A 18 -5.13 -5.68 1.01
CA VAL A 18 -5.59 -7.08 1.08
C VAL A 18 -7.10 -7.14 1.30
N GLN A 19 -7.63 -6.33 2.21
CA GLN A 19 -9.06 -6.29 2.54
C GLN A 19 -9.92 -5.80 1.36
N LYS A 20 -9.39 -4.89 0.52
CA LYS A 20 -10.10 -4.31 -0.63
C LYS A 20 -9.86 -5.04 -1.95
N SER A 21 -8.96 -6.01 -1.98
CA SER A 21 -8.77 -6.90 -3.13
C SER A 21 -10.11 -7.56 -3.52
N PRO A 22 -10.47 -7.64 -4.81
CA PRO A 22 -9.62 -7.39 -5.99
C PRO A 22 -9.71 -5.96 -6.56
N ASP A 23 -10.27 -4.99 -5.85
CA ASP A 23 -10.45 -3.63 -6.34
C ASP A 23 -9.20 -2.75 -6.06
N PRO A 24 -8.68 -2.01 -7.07
CA PRO A 24 -7.57 -1.10 -6.87
C PRO A 24 -7.98 0.13 -6.06
N LEU A 25 -7.12 0.58 -5.17
CA LEU A 25 -7.28 1.83 -4.43
C LEU A 25 -6.34 2.91 -4.96
N SER A 26 -6.88 4.11 -5.13
CA SER A 26 -6.10 5.29 -5.43
C SER A 26 -5.24 5.72 -4.24
N ARG A 27 -4.22 6.53 -4.52
CA ARG A 27 -3.36 7.11 -3.49
C ARG A 27 -4.15 7.97 -2.50
N ALA A 28 -5.13 8.72 -3.00
CA ALA A 28 -6.02 9.54 -2.18
C ALA A 28 -6.86 8.66 -1.25
N GLU A 29 -7.44 7.56 -1.75
CA GLU A 29 -8.20 6.62 -0.91
C GLU A 29 -7.33 5.98 0.17
N ILE A 30 -6.16 5.45 -0.19
CA ILE A 30 -5.23 4.87 0.78
C ILE A 30 -4.85 5.91 1.84
N SER A 31 -4.54 7.13 1.42
CA SER A 31 -4.22 8.22 2.33
C SER A 31 -5.37 8.51 3.29
N LYS A 32 -6.58 8.67 2.76
CA LYS A 32 -7.79 8.94 3.55
C LYS A 32 -8.03 7.86 4.60
N PHE A 33 -7.86 6.58 4.25
CA PHE A 33 -8.08 5.47 5.18
C PHE A 33 -7.00 5.35 6.26
N VAL A 34 -5.74 5.69 5.96
CA VAL A 34 -4.59 5.45 6.85
C VAL A 34 -4.18 6.72 7.62
N LEU A 35 -4.51 7.91 7.12
CA LEU A 35 -4.16 9.21 7.71
C LEU A 35 -5.38 10.00 8.20
N GLY A 36 -6.61 9.61 7.83
CA GLY A 36 -7.84 10.26 8.27
C GLY A 36 -8.08 11.66 7.69
N LYS A 37 -7.27 12.12 6.73
CA LYS A 37 -7.41 13.40 6.03
C LYS A 37 -7.08 13.24 4.55
N GLU A 38 -7.70 14.05 3.70
CA GLU A 38 -7.21 14.28 2.34
C GLU A 38 -6.31 15.50 2.38
N GLN A 39 -4.99 15.32 2.31
CA GLN A 39 -4.07 16.44 2.13
C GLN A 39 -3.46 16.41 0.73
N SER A 40 -3.42 17.59 0.12
CA SER A 40 -2.69 17.82 -1.13
C SER A 40 -1.20 17.55 -0.92
N GLY A 41 -0.71 16.40 -1.41
CA GLY A 41 0.72 16.02 -1.37
C GLY A 41 1.02 14.60 -0.89
N GLU A 42 0.03 13.87 -0.36
CA GLU A 42 0.25 12.56 0.27
C GLU A 42 0.55 11.41 -0.71
N SER A 43 0.30 11.63 -2.01
CA SER A 43 0.62 10.66 -3.08
C SER A 43 2.06 10.15 -3.03
N ARG A 44 3.04 11.02 -2.78
CA ARG A 44 4.47 10.63 -2.69
C ARG A 44 4.77 9.82 -1.44
N ALA A 45 4.08 10.11 -0.33
CA ALA A 45 4.24 9.34 0.92
C ALA A 45 3.68 7.92 0.76
N ILE A 46 2.53 7.77 0.10
CA ILE A 46 1.98 6.46 -0.24
C ILE A 46 2.96 5.67 -1.11
N ASP A 47 3.50 6.28 -2.17
CA ASP A 47 4.47 5.61 -3.04
C ASP A 47 5.72 5.15 -2.27
N MET A 48 6.21 5.96 -1.33
CA MET A 48 7.33 5.60 -0.45
C MET A 48 6.98 4.40 0.44
N HIS A 49 5.82 4.41 1.11
CA HIS A 49 5.38 3.28 1.92
C HIS A 49 5.23 2.00 1.09
N ILE A 50 4.62 2.08 -0.10
CA ILE A 50 4.51 0.94 -1.01
C ILE A 50 5.89 0.37 -1.39
N ALA A 51 6.87 1.25 -1.67
CA ALA A 51 8.23 0.81 -1.97
C ALA A 51 8.89 0.10 -0.78
N GLN A 52 8.71 0.60 0.45
CA GLN A 52 9.24 -0.05 1.66
C GLN A 52 8.54 -1.38 1.94
N ILE A 53 7.21 -1.44 1.79
CA ILE A 53 6.42 -2.68 1.92
C ILE A 53 6.95 -3.73 0.95
N ARG A 54 7.13 -3.40 -0.34
CA ARG A 54 7.68 -4.35 -1.33
C ARG A 54 9.06 -4.88 -0.92
N LYS A 55 9.95 -4.01 -0.42
CA LYS A 55 11.27 -4.45 0.06
C LYS A 55 11.16 -5.42 1.24
N LYS A 56 10.26 -5.15 2.19
CA LYS A 56 10.06 -5.95 3.41
C LYS A 56 9.33 -7.27 3.16
N LEU A 57 8.43 -7.31 2.19
CA LEU A 57 7.66 -8.51 1.81
C LEU A 57 8.54 -9.59 1.14
N GLY A 58 9.62 -9.19 0.48
CA GLY A 58 10.41 -10.08 -0.37
C GLY A 58 9.74 -10.32 -1.73
N PRO A 59 10.48 -10.90 -2.69
CA PRO A 59 10.09 -10.89 -4.11
C PRO A 59 8.75 -11.57 -4.42
N GLU A 60 8.46 -12.72 -3.78
CA GLU A 60 7.22 -13.48 -4.04
C GLU A 60 5.97 -12.72 -3.58
N LEU A 61 5.98 -12.16 -2.37
CA LEU A 61 4.84 -11.40 -1.86
C LEU A 61 4.76 -10.00 -2.47
N ALA A 62 5.91 -9.38 -2.79
CA ALA A 62 5.93 -8.09 -3.48
C ALA A 62 5.31 -8.18 -4.88
N ALA A 63 5.39 -9.33 -5.55
CA ALA A 63 4.73 -9.57 -6.83
C ALA A 63 3.19 -9.49 -6.74
N LYS A 64 2.60 -9.70 -5.56
CA LYS A 64 1.17 -9.51 -5.32
C LYS A 64 0.80 -8.04 -5.16
N LEU A 65 1.73 -7.16 -4.79
CA LEU A 65 1.44 -5.73 -4.64
C LEU A 65 1.59 -4.99 -5.98
N LEU A 66 0.52 -4.95 -6.76
CA LEU A 66 0.48 -4.44 -8.13
C LEU A 66 0.28 -2.91 -8.18
N THR A 67 0.93 -2.27 -9.16
CA THR A 67 0.63 -0.89 -9.56
C THR A 67 -0.32 -0.93 -10.76
N ILE A 68 -1.49 -0.32 -10.64
CA ILE A 68 -2.47 -0.21 -11.73
C ILE A 68 -2.42 1.22 -12.29
N PRO A 69 -1.92 1.42 -13.53
CA PRO A 69 -1.78 2.75 -14.13
C PRO A 69 -3.10 3.54 -14.10
N GLY A 70 -3.02 4.80 -13.68
CA GLY A 70 -4.19 5.69 -13.55
C GLY A 70 -5.16 5.35 -12.41
N LYS A 71 -5.04 4.19 -11.76
CA LYS A 71 -5.95 3.75 -10.69
C LYS A 71 -5.31 3.72 -9.30
N GLY A 72 -4.05 3.28 -9.19
CA GLY A 72 -3.34 3.23 -7.91
C GLY A 72 -2.74 1.86 -7.63
N TYR A 73 -3.06 1.26 -6.48
CA TYR A 73 -2.46 0.04 -5.98
C TYR A 73 -3.49 -1.05 -5.71
N LEU A 74 -3.10 -2.30 -5.93
CA LEU A 74 -3.94 -3.47 -5.75
C LEU A 74 -3.14 -4.60 -5.13
N TRP A 75 -3.74 -5.34 -4.20
CA TRP A 75 -3.25 -6.66 -3.83
C TRP A 75 -3.83 -7.73 -4.78
N GLY A 76 -2.97 -8.34 -5.59
CA GLY A 76 -3.29 -9.42 -6.52
C GLY A 76 -3.37 -10.79 -5.85
N LYS A 77 -4.02 -11.73 -6.53
CA LYS A 77 -4.11 -13.14 -6.09
C LYS A 77 -2.75 -13.83 -6.08
#